data_AF-A0A9P4LBZ2-F1
#
_entry.id   AF-A0A9P4LBZ2-F1
#
_cell.length_a   1.000
_cell.length_b   1.000
_cell.length_c   1.000
_cell.angle_alpha   90.00
_cell.angle_beta   90.00
_cell.angle_gamma   90.00
#
_symmetry.space_group_name_H-M   'P 1'
#
loop_
_entity.id
_entity.type
_entity.pdbx_description
1 polymer ?
#
loop_
_entity_poly.entity_id
_entity_poly.type
_entity_poly.pdbx_seq_one_letter_code
_entity_poly.pdbx_strand_id
1 'polypeptide(L)'
;MPLDINALQVPAHLTTGLMAGLLEEELTPSWPFVMKFPLQYEHTLLQTEMNGPTWIQFNVVGLPFGETTESVKMDKEGQKMIQIRLGKKDDSSELLIEDLQVVERKDRAQPFRMRCGKLAMDQTSYDPNEWDKHGKFGTWSRTWNVFMGKAGGSWGEKLLNNVLLLPLALSLAFILVVARRWYQQREQEKDFGEEELEIALLGSYYEDAPPTYANIPVIKIEECD
;
A
#
# COMPACT_ATOMS: atom_id res chain seq x y z
N MET A 1 -1.01 4.24 -7.45
CA MET A 1 0.35 4.20 -8.01
C MET A 1 1.14 5.31 -7.33
N PRO A 2 2.38 5.07 -6.85
CA PRO A 2 3.21 6.13 -6.30
C PRO A 2 3.46 7.23 -7.33
N LEU A 3 3.68 8.45 -6.86
CA LEU A 3 3.98 9.59 -7.74
C LEU A 3 5.41 9.48 -8.28
N ASP A 4 5.61 9.75 -9.56
CA ASP A 4 6.94 9.83 -10.14
C ASP A 4 7.54 11.21 -9.83
N ILE A 5 8.28 11.29 -8.72
CA ILE A 5 8.89 12.53 -8.23
C ILE A 5 10.34 12.58 -8.68
N ASN A 6 10.70 13.67 -9.34
CA ASN A 6 12.05 13.88 -9.87
C ASN A 6 12.74 15.03 -9.13
N ALA A 7 14.01 14.84 -8.77
CA ALA A 7 14.89 15.94 -8.39
C ALA A 7 15.40 16.66 -9.65
N LEU A 8 15.41 17.98 -9.58
CA LEU A 8 15.98 18.83 -10.62
C LEU A 8 17.41 19.19 -10.22
N GLN A 9 18.37 18.87 -11.08
CA GLN A 9 19.70 19.44 -10.97
C GLN A 9 19.75 20.75 -11.76
N VAL A 10 19.99 21.84 -11.04
CA VAL A 10 20.13 23.18 -11.58
C VAL A 10 21.57 23.68 -11.38
N PRO A 11 22.18 24.34 -12.39
CA PRO A 11 23.48 25.00 -12.24
C PRO A 11 23.54 25.96 -11.04
N ALA A 12 24.66 25.96 -10.32
CA ALA A 12 24.84 26.80 -9.12
C ALA A 12 24.79 28.32 -9.39
N HIS A 13 24.86 28.75 -10.66
CA HIS A 13 24.86 30.15 -11.08
C HIS A 13 23.50 30.67 -11.56
N LEU A 14 22.41 29.94 -11.30
CA LEU A 14 21.06 30.40 -11.65
C LEU A 14 20.59 31.54 -10.75
N THR A 15 20.15 32.63 -11.38
CA THR A 15 19.48 33.74 -10.70
C THR A 15 18.07 33.33 -10.28
N THR A 16 17.57 33.86 -9.16
CA THR A 16 16.26 33.54 -8.58
C THR A 16 15.10 33.72 -9.56
N GLY A 17 15.19 34.67 -10.49
CA GLY A 17 14.18 34.88 -11.54
C GLY A 17 14.12 33.75 -12.58
N LEU A 18 15.25 33.12 -12.90
CA LEU A 18 15.28 31.95 -13.79
C LEU A 18 14.77 30.69 -13.07
N MET A 19 14.99 30.57 -11.76
CA MET A 19 14.39 29.49 -10.96
C MET A 19 12.85 29.56 -10.94
N ALA A 20 12.29 30.75 -10.80
CA ALA A 20 10.83 30.94 -10.85
C ALA A 20 10.25 30.52 -12.21
N GLY A 21 10.92 30.89 -13.30
CA GLY A 21 10.54 30.43 -14.65
C GLY A 21 10.59 28.91 -14.81
N LEU A 22 11.58 28.23 -14.22
CA LEU A 22 11.67 26.76 -14.25
C LEU A 22 10.55 26.05 -13.47
N LEU A 23 10.05 26.67 -12.39
CA LEU A 23 8.92 26.17 -11.60
C LEU A 23 7.57 26.43 -12.29
N GLU A 24 7.41 27.59 -12.94
CA GLU A 24 6.20 27.93 -13.70
C GLU A 24 6.10 27.17 -15.03
N GLU A 25 7.24 26.84 -15.65
CA GLU A 25 7.34 26.18 -16.96
C GLU A 25 7.50 24.65 -16.84
N GLU A 26 7.05 24.06 -15.71
CA GLU A 26 7.08 22.62 -15.37
C GLU A 26 6.46 21.66 -16.43
N LEU A 27 5.95 22.20 -17.54
CA LEU A 27 5.22 21.48 -18.59
C LEU A 27 6.01 21.20 -19.88
N THR A 28 7.27 21.64 -20.02
CA THR A 28 8.06 21.30 -21.23
C THR A 28 9.44 20.68 -20.94
N PRO A 29 9.79 19.54 -21.57
CA PRO A 29 11.04 18.80 -21.31
C PRO A 29 12.26 19.37 -22.07
N SER A 30 12.23 20.60 -22.56
CA SER A 30 13.13 21.07 -23.62
C SER A 30 14.32 21.93 -23.17
N TRP A 31 14.53 22.18 -21.88
CA TRP A 31 15.68 22.96 -21.45
C TRP A 31 16.96 22.10 -21.42
N PRO A 32 17.99 22.42 -22.22
CA PRO A 32 19.17 21.56 -22.43
C PRO A 32 20.09 21.41 -21.22
N PHE A 33 19.81 22.08 -20.09
CA PHE A 33 20.65 22.09 -18.90
C PHE A 33 19.95 21.57 -17.63
N VAL A 34 18.69 21.15 -17.74
CA VAL A 34 17.92 20.63 -16.60
C VAL A 34 17.92 19.12 -16.66
N MET A 35 18.68 18.48 -15.77
CA MET A 35 18.64 17.03 -15.60
C MET A 35 17.61 16.67 -14.53
N LYS A 36 16.69 15.78 -14.89
CA LYS A 36 15.69 15.19 -13.98
C LYS A 36 16.22 13.84 -13.49
N PHE A 37 16.29 13.66 -12.18
CA PHE A 37 16.69 12.41 -11.55
C PHE A 37 15.52 11.85 -10.75
N PRO A 38 15.04 10.63 -11.04
CA PRO A 38 13.93 10.07 -10.29
C PRO A 38 14.35 9.83 -8.85
N LEU A 39 13.48 10.13 -7.89
CA LEU A 39 13.77 9.94 -6.47
C LEU A 39 13.36 8.54 -6.01
N GLN A 40 14.21 7.90 -5.22
CA GLN A 40 13.79 6.79 -4.37
C GLN A 40 13.33 7.37 -3.04
N TYR A 41 12.08 7.11 -2.66
CA TYR A 41 11.47 7.72 -1.49
C TYR A 41 10.54 6.76 -0.77
N GLU A 42 10.21 7.13 0.46
CA GLU A 42 9.24 6.46 1.32
C GLU A 42 8.22 7.50 1.78
N HIS A 43 6.94 7.15 1.68
CA HIS A 43 5.88 7.86 2.37
C HIS A 43 5.36 7.00 3.52
N THR A 44 5.10 7.64 4.67
CA THR A 44 4.53 6.96 5.83
C THR A 44 3.38 7.79 6.38
N LEU A 45 2.20 7.17 6.45
CA LEU A 45 1.01 7.74 7.07
C LEU A 45 0.93 7.21 8.51
N LEU A 46 1.04 8.11 9.48
CA LEU A 46 0.86 7.75 10.88
C LEU A 46 -0.60 7.92 11.28
N GLN A 47 -1.23 6.84 11.68
CA GLN A 47 -2.57 6.89 12.25
C GLN A 47 -2.48 7.31 13.71
N THR A 48 -3.55 7.89 14.23
CA THR A 48 -3.69 8.28 15.64
C THR A 48 -4.84 7.49 16.28
N GLU A 49 -4.75 7.28 17.61
CA GLU A 49 -5.72 6.46 18.35
C GLU A 49 -7.12 7.10 18.41
N MET A 50 -7.19 8.42 18.39
CA MET A 50 -8.42 9.21 18.33
C MET A 50 -8.55 9.93 16.99
N ASN A 51 -9.77 10.28 16.59
CA ASN A 51 -10.02 11.20 15.48
C ASN A 51 -9.29 12.51 15.75
N GLY A 52 -8.12 12.67 15.14
CA GLY A 52 -7.20 13.77 15.42
C GLY A 52 -6.26 14.02 14.25
N PRO A 53 -5.21 14.84 14.48
CA PRO A 53 -4.27 15.20 13.43
C PRO A 53 -3.53 13.95 12.95
N THR A 54 -3.43 13.80 11.64
CA THR A 54 -2.73 12.68 10.98
C THR A 54 -1.39 13.19 10.48
N TRP A 55 -0.31 12.44 10.67
CA TRP A 55 0.99 12.82 10.15
C TRP A 55 1.29 12.10 8.85
N ILE A 56 1.70 12.86 7.83
CA ILE A 56 2.32 12.34 6.62
C ILE A 56 3.81 12.60 6.72
N GLN A 57 4.60 11.57 6.49
CA GLN A 57 6.04 11.60 6.49
C GLN A 57 6.54 11.32 5.08
N PHE A 58 7.42 12.18 4.57
CA PHE A 58 8.08 11.99 3.28
C PHE A 58 9.59 11.95 3.48
N ASN A 59 10.19 10.81 3.15
CA ASN A 59 11.61 10.57 3.33
C ASN A 59 12.26 10.19 1.99
N VAL A 60 13.27 10.94 1.57
CA VAL A 60 14.08 10.57 0.42
C VAL A 60 15.11 9.54 0.87
N VAL A 61 15.09 8.36 0.28
CA VAL A 61 15.91 7.21 0.67
C VAL A 61 17.10 7.03 -0.26
N GLY A 62 17.01 7.48 -1.51
CA GLY A 62 18.11 7.35 -2.45
C GLY A 62 17.94 8.11 -3.75
N LEU A 63 19.05 8.14 -4.50
CA LEU A 63 19.10 8.62 -5.87
C LEU A 63 19.66 7.52 -6.78
N PRO A 64 18.89 6.97 -7.71
CA PRO A 64 19.43 6.16 -8.80
C PRO A 64 20.28 7.07 -9.70
N PHE A 65 21.60 6.87 -9.71
CA PHE A 65 22.53 7.67 -10.50
C PHE A 65 23.34 6.76 -11.44
N GLY A 66 23.23 7.00 -12.75
CA GLY A 66 24.10 6.40 -13.76
C GLY A 66 23.69 5.02 -14.31
N GLU A 67 24.56 4.44 -15.14
CA GLU A 67 24.43 3.11 -15.77
C GLU A 67 24.61 1.95 -14.79
N THR A 68 25.13 2.23 -13.59
CA THR A 68 25.27 1.27 -12.49
C THR A 68 23.93 1.04 -11.79
N THR A 69 23.57 -0.23 -11.61
CA THR A 69 22.31 -0.68 -11.01
C THR A 69 22.12 -0.29 -9.54
N GLU A 70 23.15 0.19 -8.85
CA GLU A 70 23.08 0.50 -7.42
C GLU A 70 22.71 1.96 -7.18
N SER A 71 21.58 2.19 -6.51
CA SER A 71 21.16 3.53 -6.10
C SER A 71 22.09 4.08 -5.02
N VAL A 72 22.38 5.38 -5.09
CA VAL A 72 23.09 6.11 -4.03
C VAL A 72 22.15 6.21 -2.84
N LYS A 73 22.38 5.38 -1.83
CA LYS A 73 21.60 5.38 -0.59
C LYS A 73 21.85 6.66 0.18
N MET A 74 20.77 7.37 0.47
CA MET A 74 20.74 8.46 1.42
C MET A 74 20.27 7.89 2.74
N ASP A 75 21.21 7.28 3.47
CA ASP A 75 21.02 6.83 4.84
C ASP A 75 22.20 7.28 5.69
N LYS A 76 22.30 8.60 5.86
CA LYS A 76 23.35 9.24 6.66
C LYS A 76 22.76 9.84 7.91
N GLU A 77 23.57 9.91 8.96
CA GLU A 77 23.21 10.63 10.18
C GLU A 77 22.97 12.13 9.86
N GLY A 78 21.99 12.74 10.54
CA GLY A 78 21.56 14.11 10.28
C GLY A 78 20.68 14.26 9.02
N GLN A 79 20.30 13.16 8.39
CA GLN A 79 19.41 13.23 7.24
C GLN A 79 18.02 13.72 7.63
N LYS A 80 17.56 14.70 6.86
CA LYS A 80 16.29 15.37 7.05
C LYS A 80 15.18 14.69 6.25
N MET A 81 13.97 14.77 6.76
CA MET A 81 12.73 14.33 6.15
C MET A 81 11.65 15.39 6.35
N ILE A 82 10.63 15.35 5.51
CA ILE A 82 9.50 16.29 5.60
C ILE A 82 8.38 15.61 6.39
N GLN A 83 7.80 16.34 7.33
CA GLN A 83 6.62 15.95 8.08
C GLN A 83 5.52 16.96 7.86
N ILE A 84 4.34 16.47 7.52
CA ILE A 84 3.16 17.28 7.26
C ILE A 84 2.10 16.82 8.25
N ARG A 85 1.61 17.76 9.05
CA ARG A 85 0.49 17.53 9.95
C ARG A 85 -0.80 17.90 9.23
N LEU A 86 -1.70 16.94 9.12
CA LEU A 86 -3.02 17.14 8.57
C LEU A 86 -4.04 17.25 9.69
N GLY A 87 -4.78 18.35 9.71
CA GLY A 87 -5.95 18.56 10.54
C GLY A 87 -7.24 18.35 9.77
N LYS A 88 -8.34 18.18 10.50
CA LYS A 88 -9.69 18.28 9.93
C LYS A 88 -10.25 19.65 10.29
N LYS A 89 -10.95 20.27 9.34
CA LYS A 89 -11.74 21.46 9.63
C LYS A 89 -13.00 21.05 10.39
N ASP A 90 -13.40 21.82 11.40
CA ASP A 90 -14.58 21.51 12.21
C ASP A 90 -15.82 21.26 11.32
N ASP A 91 -16.50 20.13 11.56
CA ASP A 91 -17.69 19.64 10.84
C ASP A 91 -17.55 19.41 9.32
N SER A 92 -16.33 19.41 8.76
CA SER A 92 -16.11 19.09 7.35
C SER A 92 -15.19 17.87 7.15
N SER A 93 -15.34 17.20 6.01
CA SER A 93 -14.44 16.13 5.59
C SER A 93 -13.14 16.66 4.95
N GLU A 94 -12.96 17.99 4.91
CA GLU A 94 -11.78 18.61 4.31
C GLU A 94 -10.57 18.46 5.22
N LEU A 95 -9.45 18.06 4.62
CA LEU A 95 -8.15 18.00 5.28
C LEU A 95 -7.40 19.31 5.02
N LEU A 96 -6.84 19.88 6.09
CA LEU A 96 -6.02 21.08 6.04
C LEU A 96 -4.61 20.73 6.48
N ILE A 97 -3.61 21.35 5.84
CA ILE A 97 -2.23 21.28 6.33
C ILE A 97 -2.12 22.24 7.51
N GLU A 98 -2.03 21.69 8.72
CA GLU A 98 -1.84 22.46 9.95
C GLU A 98 -0.38 22.90 10.10
N ASP A 99 0.55 22.03 9.70
CA ASP A 99 1.97 22.24 9.93
C ASP A 99 2.83 21.49 8.90
N LEU A 100 3.98 22.08 8.56
CA LEU A 100 4.97 21.51 7.66
C LEU A 100 6.37 21.71 8.26
N GLN A 101 7.01 20.60 8.62
CA GLN A 101 8.29 20.60 9.30
C GLN A 101 9.33 19.83 8.49
N VAL A 102 10.58 20.30 8.57
CA VAL A 102 11.74 19.55 8.09
C VAL A 102 12.53 19.10 9.31
N VAL A 103 12.44 17.82 9.63
CA VAL A 103 13.01 17.23 10.86
C VAL A 103 14.05 16.18 10.51
N GLU A 104 14.98 15.92 11.43
CA GLU A 104 15.87 14.77 11.30
C GLU A 104 15.11 13.46 11.51
N ARG A 105 15.55 12.38 10.85
CA ARG A 105 14.90 11.05 10.97
C ARG A 105 14.77 10.55 12.42
N LYS A 106 15.70 10.92 13.29
CA LYS A 106 15.70 10.53 14.71
C LYS A 106 14.61 11.25 15.51
N ASP A 107 14.28 12.49 15.12
CA ASP A 107 13.33 13.36 15.80
C ASP A 107 11.93 13.29 15.17
N ARG A 108 11.72 12.33 14.26
CA ARG A 108 10.45 12.14 13.57
C ARG A 108 9.34 11.76 14.56
N ALA A 109 8.15 12.32 14.36
CA ALA A 109 6.91 11.82 14.97
C ALA A 109 6.85 10.27 14.87
N GLN A 110 6.54 9.62 16.00
CA GLN A 110 6.50 8.15 16.08
C GLN A 110 5.05 7.67 15.99
N PRO A 111 4.77 6.57 15.27
CA PRO A 111 3.45 5.95 15.30
C PRO A 111 3.13 5.40 16.69
N PHE A 112 1.86 5.45 17.07
CA PHE A 112 1.42 4.77 18.28
C PHE A 112 1.43 3.24 18.09
N ARG A 113 1.54 2.50 19.20
CA ARG A 113 1.39 1.05 19.20
C ARG A 113 -0.06 0.67 19.43
N MET A 114 -0.62 -0.10 18.51
CA MET A 114 -1.94 -0.68 18.66
C MET A 114 -1.96 -1.71 19.79
N ARG A 115 -3.15 -2.07 20.29
CA ARG A 115 -3.32 -3.15 21.29
C ARG A 115 -2.73 -4.49 20.84
N CYS A 116 -2.63 -4.74 19.53
CA CYS A 116 -1.99 -5.92 18.96
C CYS A 116 -0.45 -5.84 18.89
N GLY A 117 0.18 -4.80 19.45
CA GLY A 117 1.62 -4.59 19.46
C GLY A 117 2.22 -4.04 18.16
N LYS A 118 1.43 -3.98 17.07
CA LYS A 118 1.85 -3.41 15.78
C LYS A 118 1.83 -1.88 15.82
N LEU A 119 2.73 -1.26 15.06
CA LEU A 119 2.73 0.20 14.88
C LEU A 119 1.57 0.60 13.97
N ALA A 120 0.85 1.65 14.35
CA ALA A 120 -0.25 2.20 13.57
C ALA A 120 0.29 3.13 12.47
N MET A 121 0.97 2.53 11.49
CA MET A 121 1.50 3.24 10.34
C MET A 121 1.25 2.46 9.06
N ASP A 122 1.04 3.20 7.97
CA ASP A 122 1.06 2.64 6.61
C ASP A 122 2.25 3.23 5.87
N GLN A 123 3.17 2.38 5.43
CA GLN A 123 4.44 2.76 4.82
C GLN A 123 4.48 2.25 3.39
N THR A 124 4.69 3.15 2.44
CA THR A 124 4.90 2.80 1.03
C THR A 124 6.27 3.28 0.59
N SER A 125 7.07 2.36 0.09
CA SER A 125 8.35 2.66 -0.55
C SER A 125 8.20 2.67 -2.08
N TYR A 126 8.89 3.63 -2.70
CA TYR A 126 8.99 3.76 -4.14
C TYR A 126 10.46 3.71 -4.55
N ASP A 127 10.76 2.78 -5.46
CA ASP A 127 12.05 2.66 -6.11
C ASP A 127 11.84 2.70 -7.63
N PRO A 128 12.30 3.73 -8.34
CA PRO A 128 12.09 3.84 -9.79
C PRO A 128 12.67 2.66 -10.58
N ASN A 129 13.66 1.92 -10.04
CA ASN A 129 14.19 0.71 -10.69
C ASN A 129 13.26 -0.50 -10.56
N GLU A 130 12.35 -0.49 -9.59
CA GLU A 130 11.38 -1.57 -9.36
C GLU A 130 10.00 -1.27 -9.96
N TRP A 131 9.81 -0.09 -10.55
CA TRP A 131 8.50 0.39 -10.99
C TRP A 131 8.52 0.83 -12.45
N ASP A 132 7.46 0.53 -13.18
CA ASP A 132 7.20 1.10 -14.50
C ASP A 132 5.85 1.84 -14.52
N LYS A 133 5.50 2.39 -15.68
CA LYS A 133 4.22 3.08 -15.91
C LYS A 133 2.97 2.23 -15.61
N HIS A 134 3.12 0.90 -15.46
CA HIS A 134 2.04 -0.03 -15.18
C HIS A 134 2.04 -0.53 -13.72
N GLY A 135 3.09 -0.27 -12.95
CA GLY A 135 3.19 -0.61 -11.53
C GLY A 135 4.51 -1.27 -11.17
N LYS A 136 4.58 -1.84 -9.96
CA LYS A 136 5.78 -2.52 -9.47
C LYS A 136 6.02 -3.83 -10.24
N PHE A 137 7.27 -4.09 -10.64
CA PHE A 137 7.66 -5.35 -11.27
C PHE A 137 7.28 -6.55 -10.38
N GLY A 138 6.87 -7.65 -11.02
CA GLY A 138 6.47 -8.88 -10.32
C GLY A 138 5.10 -8.86 -9.62
N THR A 139 4.36 -7.74 -9.65
CA THR A 139 3.03 -7.67 -9.03
C THR A 139 1.90 -8.07 -9.99
N TRP A 140 0.86 -8.72 -9.46
CA TRP A 140 -0.35 -9.07 -10.23
C TRP A 140 -1.06 -7.82 -10.74
N SER A 141 -1.07 -6.75 -9.95
CA SER A 141 -1.62 -5.46 -10.33
C SER A 141 -0.95 -4.88 -11.58
N ARG A 142 0.38 -4.99 -11.69
CA ARG A 142 1.11 -4.61 -12.91
C ARG A 142 0.70 -5.46 -14.10
N THR A 143 0.64 -6.78 -13.97
CA THR A 143 0.21 -7.67 -15.07
C THR A 143 -1.18 -7.29 -15.57
N TRP A 144 -2.10 -7.02 -14.65
CA TRP A 144 -3.44 -6.56 -14.98
C TRP A 144 -3.45 -5.20 -15.68
N ASN A 145 -2.65 -4.24 -15.20
CA ASN A 145 -2.53 -2.91 -15.80
C ASN A 145 -1.90 -2.96 -17.20
N VAL A 146 -0.91 -3.83 -17.43
CA VAL A 146 -0.33 -4.07 -18.75
C VAL A 146 -1.38 -4.69 -19.67
N PHE A 147 -2.11 -5.70 -19.19
CA PHE A 147 -3.16 -6.36 -19.94
C PHE A 147 -4.26 -5.36 -20.32
N MET A 148 -4.82 -4.63 -19.36
CA MET A 148 -5.85 -3.61 -19.60
C MET A 148 -5.34 -2.43 -20.43
N GLY A 149 -4.08 -2.02 -20.29
CA GLY A 149 -3.49 -0.95 -21.10
C GLY A 149 -3.32 -1.34 -22.57
N LYS A 150 -2.92 -2.59 -22.86
CA LYS A 150 -2.78 -3.11 -24.23
C LYS A 150 -4.11 -3.58 -24.82
N ALA A 151 -4.96 -4.19 -23.99
CA ALA A 151 -6.28 -4.68 -24.37
C ALA A 151 -7.27 -3.52 -24.50
N GLY A 152 -7.28 -2.53 -23.61
CA GLY A 152 -8.25 -1.42 -23.61
C GLY A 152 -8.30 -0.66 -24.94
N GLY A 153 -7.14 -0.39 -25.56
CA GLY A 153 -7.07 0.25 -26.87
C GLY A 153 -7.57 -0.62 -28.02
N SER A 154 -7.49 -1.95 -27.90
CA SER A 154 -7.92 -2.89 -28.95
C SER A 154 -9.31 -3.48 -28.71
N TRP A 155 -9.77 -3.53 -27.47
CA TRP A 155 -11.04 -4.08 -27.03
C TRP A 155 -12.13 -3.02 -27.03
N GLY A 156 -11.83 -1.79 -26.63
CA GLY A 156 -12.82 -0.69 -26.68
C GLY A 156 -13.36 -0.48 -28.09
N GLU A 157 -12.46 -0.40 -29.08
CA GLU A 157 -12.84 -0.21 -30.49
C GLU A 157 -13.44 -1.47 -31.14
N LYS A 158 -13.04 -2.68 -30.71
CA LYS A 158 -13.53 -3.94 -31.31
C LYS A 158 -14.78 -4.51 -30.64
N LEU A 159 -15.01 -4.29 -29.35
CA LEU A 159 -16.24 -4.73 -28.65
C LEU A 159 -17.42 -3.82 -29.00
N LEU A 160 -17.22 -2.50 -29.07
CA LEU A 160 -18.29 -1.57 -29.43
C LEU A 160 -18.77 -1.77 -30.87
N ASN A 161 -17.84 -2.10 -31.79
CA ASN A 161 -18.17 -2.33 -33.20
C ASN A 161 -18.62 -3.77 -33.52
N ASN A 162 -18.55 -4.71 -32.57
CA ASN A 162 -18.82 -6.11 -32.84
C ASN A 162 -19.75 -6.72 -31.77
N VAL A 163 -21.06 -6.53 -32.00
CA VAL A 163 -22.19 -6.95 -31.15
C VAL A 163 -22.14 -8.44 -30.75
N LEU A 164 -21.45 -9.28 -31.52
CA LEU A 164 -21.29 -10.72 -31.25
C LEU A 164 -20.24 -11.06 -30.18
N LEU A 165 -19.25 -10.19 -29.93
CA LEU A 165 -18.20 -10.47 -28.93
C LEU A 165 -18.66 -10.22 -27.50
N LEU A 166 -19.63 -9.32 -27.31
CA LEU A 166 -20.17 -8.97 -26.00
C LEU A 166 -20.92 -10.13 -25.31
N PRO A 167 -21.85 -10.86 -25.96
CA PRO A 167 -22.48 -12.03 -25.35
C PRO A 167 -21.50 -13.17 -25.09
N LEU A 168 -20.43 -13.29 -25.90
CA LEU A 168 -19.40 -14.31 -25.73
C LEU A 168 -18.47 -13.99 -24.55
N ALA A 169 -18.14 -12.72 -24.33
CA ALA A 169 -17.40 -12.29 -23.15
C ALA A 169 -18.24 -12.46 -21.86
N LEU A 170 -19.54 -12.12 -21.91
CA LEU A 170 -20.46 -12.31 -20.80
C LEU A 170 -20.67 -13.79 -20.46
N SER A 171 -20.79 -14.67 -21.47
CA SER A 171 -20.93 -16.11 -21.23
C SER A 171 -19.66 -16.70 -20.60
N LEU A 172 -18.48 -16.27 -21.05
CA LEU A 172 -17.20 -16.68 -20.46
C LEU A 172 -17.06 -16.20 -19.01
N ALA A 173 -17.44 -14.96 -18.72
CA ALA A 173 -17.47 -14.42 -17.36
C ALA A 173 -18.45 -15.20 -16.46
N PHE A 174 -19.64 -15.53 -16.98
CA PHE A 174 -20.63 -16.34 -16.26
C PHE A 174 -20.11 -17.74 -15.95
N ILE A 175 -19.49 -18.42 -16.92
CA ILE A 175 -18.89 -19.74 -16.74
C ILE A 175 -17.80 -19.70 -15.67
N LEU A 176 -16.93 -18.68 -15.67
CA LEU A 176 -15.88 -18.53 -14.66
C LEU A 176 -16.44 -18.30 -13.25
N VAL A 177 -17.52 -17.51 -13.11
CA VAL A 177 -18.19 -17.28 -11.83
C VAL A 177 -18.85 -18.56 -11.32
N VAL A 178 -19.56 -19.29 -12.18
CA VAL A 178 -20.20 -20.57 -11.81
C VAL A 178 -19.14 -21.60 -11.43
N ALA A 179 -18.07 -21.74 -12.22
CA ALA A 179 -16.98 -22.67 -11.94
C ALA A 179 -16.29 -22.34 -10.61
N ARG A 180 -16.04 -21.06 -10.32
CA ARG A 180 -15.45 -20.64 -9.04
C ARG A 180 -16.36 -20.93 -7.86
N ARG A 181 -17.67 -20.68 -7.99
CA ARG A 181 -18.64 -21.04 -6.95
C ARG A 181 -18.71 -22.54 -6.72
N TRP A 182 -18.69 -23.33 -7.80
CA TRP A 182 -18.74 -24.78 -7.70
C TRP A 182 -17.47 -25.36 -7.07
N TYR A 183 -16.31 -24.77 -7.39
CA TYR A 183 -15.05 -25.12 -6.76
C TYR A 183 -15.06 -24.78 -5.25
N GLN A 184 -15.54 -23.60 -4.88
CA GLN A 184 -15.69 -23.19 -3.47
C GLN A 184 -16.69 -24.07 -2.70
N GLN A 185 -17.80 -24.47 -3.32
CA GLN A 185 -18.74 -25.41 -2.71
C GLN A 185 -18.09 -26.78 -2.49
N ARG A 186 -17.29 -27.27 -3.44
CA ARG A 186 -16.56 -28.53 -3.26
C ARG A 186 -15.46 -28.49 -2.20
N GLU A 187 -14.82 -27.34 -2.00
CA GLU A 187 -13.90 -27.17 -0.87
C GLU A 187 -14.66 -27.17 0.46
N GLN A 188 -15.82 -26.51 0.54
CA GLN A 188 -16.67 -26.58 1.73
C GLN A 188 -17.17 -28.00 2.01
N GLU A 189 -17.62 -28.76 1.00
CA GLU A 189 -18.06 -30.15 1.18
C GLU A 189 -16.91 -31.09 1.60
N LYS A 190 -15.65 -30.78 1.24
CA LYS A 190 -14.48 -31.52 1.71
C LYS A 190 -14.13 -31.18 3.17
N ASP A 191 -14.18 -29.91 3.54
CA ASP A 191 -13.97 -29.46 4.93
C ASP A 191 -15.04 -30.05 5.87
N PHE A 192 -16.32 -29.99 5.49
CA PHE A 192 -17.41 -30.60 6.27
C PHE A 192 -17.30 -32.13 6.32
N GLY A 193 -16.82 -32.76 5.24
CA GLY A 193 -16.60 -34.21 5.20
C GLY A 193 -15.42 -34.69 6.05
N GLU A 194 -14.37 -33.88 6.22
CA GLU A 194 -13.24 -34.19 7.10
C GLU A 194 -13.59 -33.94 8.58
N GLU A 195 -14.26 -32.84 8.92
CA GLU A 195 -14.75 -32.60 10.30
C GLU A 195 -15.76 -33.65 10.76
N GLU A 196 -16.71 -34.07 9.93
CA GLU A 196 -17.68 -35.11 10.29
C GLU A 196 -17.04 -36.51 10.42
N LEU A 197 -15.98 -36.79 9.64
CA LEU A 197 -15.26 -38.06 9.70
C LEU A 197 -14.33 -38.13 10.93
N GLU A 198 -13.77 -37.00 11.36
CA GLU A 198 -13.04 -36.88 12.64
C GLU A 198 -13.98 -36.98 13.85
N ILE A 199 -15.16 -36.36 13.81
CA ILE A 199 -16.19 -36.46 14.86
C ILE A 199 -16.76 -37.88 14.96
N ALA A 200 -16.97 -38.57 13.83
CA ALA A 200 -17.41 -39.97 13.81
C ALA A 200 -16.35 -40.95 14.33
N LEU A 201 -15.05 -40.66 14.10
CA LEU A 201 -13.95 -41.44 14.67
C LEU A 201 -13.82 -41.26 16.19
N LEU A 202 -14.06 -40.05 16.71
CA LEU A 202 -14.03 -39.75 18.15
C LEU A 202 -15.24 -40.31 18.93
N GLY A 203 -16.39 -40.50 18.27
CA GLY A 203 -17.60 -41.07 18.88
C GLY A 203 -17.53 -42.58 19.17
N SER A 204 -16.55 -43.30 18.62
CA SER A 204 -16.42 -44.76 18.77
C SER A 204 -15.56 -45.22 19.97
N TYR A 205 -14.92 -44.30 20.68
CA TYR A 205 -13.97 -44.61 21.77
C TYR A 205 -14.43 -44.20 23.19
N TYR A 206 -15.69 -43.79 23.36
CA TYR A 206 -16.26 -43.44 24.66
C TYR A 206 -17.42 -44.36 25.07
N GLU A 207 -17.12 -45.65 25.23
CA GLU A 207 -17.76 -46.45 26.29
C GLU A 207 -16.80 -46.53 27.49
N ASP A 208 -16.67 -45.43 28.23
CA ASP A 208 -16.35 -45.54 29.66
C ASP A 208 -16.73 -44.24 30.38
N ALA A 209 -17.40 -44.39 31.51
CA ALA A 209 -18.00 -43.30 32.26
C ALA A 209 -16.97 -42.24 32.71
N PRO A 210 -17.33 -40.94 32.79
CA PRO A 210 -16.38 -39.90 33.18
C PRO A 210 -15.96 -40.03 34.65
N PRO A 211 -14.66 -39.86 34.99
CA PRO A 211 -14.23 -39.83 36.38
C PRO A 211 -14.72 -38.54 37.06
N THR A 212 -15.23 -38.68 38.27
CA THR A 212 -15.59 -37.60 39.18
C THR A 212 -14.33 -36.82 39.56
N TYR A 213 -14.16 -35.61 39.02
CA TYR A 213 -13.13 -34.68 39.47
C TYR A 213 -13.70 -33.55 40.31
N ALA A 214 -12.97 -33.30 41.40
CA ALA A 214 -13.32 -32.52 42.55
C ALA A 214 -13.30 -31.00 42.30
N ASN A 215 -14.05 -30.29 43.15
CA ASN A 215 -14.08 -28.83 43.28
C ASN A 215 -12.67 -28.22 43.31
N ILE A 216 -12.37 -27.34 42.34
CA ILE A 216 -11.22 -26.43 42.38
C ILE A 216 -11.74 -25.06 42.83
N PRO A 217 -11.18 -24.45 43.89
CA PRO A 217 -11.70 -23.21 44.46
C PRO A 217 -11.41 -22.00 43.56
N VAL A 218 -12.41 -21.12 43.44
CA VAL A 218 -12.35 -19.83 42.76
C VAL A 218 -11.42 -18.89 43.53
N ILE A 219 -10.30 -18.51 42.93
CA ILE A 219 -9.43 -17.44 43.44
C ILE A 219 -10.04 -16.11 43.02
N LYS A 220 -10.56 -15.35 43.99
CA LYS A 220 -10.91 -13.93 43.83
C LYS A 220 -9.61 -13.12 43.80
N ILE A 221 -9.47 -12.24 42.80
CA ILE A 221 -8.44 -11.21 42.80
C ILE A 221 -9.16 -9.89 43.11
N GLU A 222 -8.75 -9.26 44.20
CA GLU A 222 -9.27 -8.00 44.73
C GLU A 222 -8.89 -6.82 43.83
N GLU A 223 -9.83 -5.86 43.73
CA GLU A 223 -9.62 -4.53 43.17
C GLU A 223 -8.62 -3.75 44.05
N CYS A 224 -7.74 -2.96 43.45
CA CYS A 224 -6.94 -1.97 44.15
C CYS A 224 -7.42 -0.57 43.73
N ASP A 225 -7.66 0.27 44.73
CA ASP A 225 -8.11 1.67 44.68
C ASP A 225 -7.21 2.61 43.86
#